data_AF-A0A9E2E8N1-F1
#
_entry.id   AF-A0A9E2E8N1-F1
#
_cell.length_a   1.000
_cell.length_b   1.000
_cell.length_c   1.000
_cell.angle_alpha   90.00
_cell.angle_beta   90.00
_cell.angle_gamma   90.00
#
_symmetry.space_group_name_H-M   'P 1'
#
loop_
_entity.id
_entity.type
_entity.pdbx_description
1 polymer ?
#
loop_
_entity_poly.entity_id
_entity_poly.type
_entity_poly.pdbx_seq_one_letter_code
_entity_poly.pdbx_strand_id
1 'polypeptide(L)' 'MPKLIIYLRDQDLHALANLADQEYRVPKAQAALIIRQELERRGFVPVTNKTNTEEMGELYERPTIS' A
#
# COMPACT_ATOMS: atom_id res chain seq x y z
N MET A 1 8.74 -11.15 6.22
CA MET A 1 8.14 -10.82 4.90
C MET A 1 9.21 -10.26 3.97
N PRO A 2 9.10 -10.47 2.66
CA PRO A 2 10.00 -9.88 1.67
C PRO A 2 9.90 -8.35 1.70
N LYS A 3 11.04 -7.65 1.54
CA LYS A 3 11.10 -6.19 1.48
C LYS A 3 11.40 -5.75 0.05
N LEU A 4 10.53 -4.94 -0.52
CA LEU A 4 10.73 -4.27 -1.83
C LEU A 4 10.83 -2.76 -1.60
N ILE A 5 11.81 -2.12 -2.21
CA ILE A 5 11.98 -0.66 -2.22
C ILE A 5 11.75 -0.19 -3.66
N ILE A 6 10.90 0.83 -3.83
CA ILE A 6 10.58 1.41 -5.14
C ILE A 6 10.95 2.89 -5.09
N TYR A 7 11.67 3.34 -6.10
CA TYR A 7 11.96 4.76 -6.31
C TYR A 7 10.94 5.32 -7.30
N LEU A 8 10.24 6.37 -6.88
CA LEU A 8 9.28 7.09 -7.70
C LEU A 8 9.87 8.43 -8.12
N ARG A 9 9.41 8.95 -9.26
CA ARG A 9 9.63 10.36 -9.60
C ARG A 9 8.78 11.22 -8.68
N ASP A 10 9.19 12.46 -8.47
CA ASP A 10 8.49 13.39 -7.57
C ASP A 10 7.00 13.53 -7.93
N GLN A 11 6.69 13.68 -9.22
CA GLN A 11 5.30 13.77 -9.70
C GLN A 11 4.45 12.54 -9.34
N ASP A 12 5.02 11.34 -9.40
CA ASP A 12 4.31 10.09 -9.15
C ASP A 12 4.12 9.90 -7.65
N LEU A 13 5.12 10.28 -6.85
CA LEU A 13 5.04 10.29 -5.39
C LEU A 13 3.95 11.26 -4.91
N HIS A 14 3.89 12.47 -5.47
CA HIS A 14 2.85 13.45 -5.12
C HIS A 14 1.45 12.95 -5.49
N ALA A 15 1.29 12.37 -6.68
CA ALA A 15 0.00 11.79 -7.08
C ALA A 15 -0.43 10.64 -6.17
N LEU A 16 0.49 9.74 -5.82
CA LEU A 16 0.23 8.64 -4.88
C LEU A 16 -0.13 9.16 -3.49
N ALA A 17 0.56 10.19 -3.00
CA ALA A 17 0.29 10.79 -1.70
C ALA A 17 -1.11 11.44 -1.65
N ASN A 18 -1.49 12.18 -2.69
CA ASN A 18 -2.82 12.78 -2.79
C ASN A 18 -3.93 11.72 -2.83
N LEU A 19 -3.72 10.64 -3.60
CA LEU A 19 -4.66 9.54 -3.67
C LEU A 19 -4.77 8.83 -2.31
N ALA A 20 -3.64 8.61 -1.63
CA ALA A 20 -3.64 7.97 -0.32
C ALA A 20 -4.38 8.83 0.73
N ASP A 21 -4.23 10.15 0.69
CA ASP A 21 -4.93 11.09 1.57
C ASP A 21 -6.46 11.07 1.38
N GLN A 22 -6.92 11.10 0.12
CA GLN A 22 -8.36 10.98 -0.22
C GLN A 22 -8.98 9.67 0.31
N GLU A 23 -8.17 8.64 0.39
CA GLU A 23 -8.53 7.29 0.81
C GLU A 23 -8.25 7.02 2.31
N TYR A 24 -7.81 8.05 3.05
CA TYR A 24 -7.40 7.96 4.46
C TYR A 24 -6.35 6.86 4.74
N ARG A 25 -5.36 6.73 3.86
CA ARG A 25 -4.26 5.75 3.93
C ARG A 25 -2.90 6.43 3.85
N VAL A 26 -1.87 5.75 4.35
CA VAL A 26 -0.48 6.16 4.10
C VAL A 26 -0.03 5.77 2.68
N PRO A 27 0.87 6.53 2.01
CA PRO A 27 1.27 6.26 0.63
C PRO A 27 1.77 4.83 0.38
N LYS A 28 2.49 4.25 1.33
CA LYS A 28 2.98 2.87 1.25
C LYS A 28 1.83 1.85 1.23
N ALA A 29 0.80 2.05 2.04
CA ALA A 29 -0.36 1.18 2.08
C ALA A 29 -1.15 1.29 0.77
N GLN A 30 -1.33 2.52 0.26
CA GLN A 30 -2.01 2.75 -1.02
C GLN A 30 -1.24 2.11 -2.20
N ALA A 31 0.08 2.23 -2.25
CA ALA A 31 0.89 1.57 -3.27
C ALA A 31 0.75 0.04 -3.23
N ALA A 32 0.80 -0.55 -2.03
CA ALA A 32 0.61 -1.99 -1.86
C ALA A 32 -0.76 -2.45 -2.35
N LEU A 33 -1.82 -1.67 -2.07
CA LEU A 33 -3.18 -1.95 -2.53
C LEU A 33 -3.29 -1.89 -4.06
N ILE A 34 -2.74 -0.86 -4.69
CA ILE A 34 -2.72 -0.72 -6.16
C ILE A 34 -2.00 -1.91 -6.80
N ILE A 35 -0.83 -2.28 -6.28
CA ILE A 35 -0.07 -3.45 -6.76
C ILE A 35 -0.90 -4.72 -6.61
N ARG A 36 -1.54 -4.93 -5.45
CA ARG A 36 -2.38 -6.10 -5.20
C ARG A 36 -3.53 -6.18 -6.20
N GLN A 37 -4.29 -5.11 -6.37
CA GLN A 37 -5.43 -5.04 -7.29
C GLN A 37 -5.00 -5.30 -8.74
N GLU A 38 -3.86 -4.75 -9.17
CA GLU A 38 -3.37 -4.96 -10.53
C GLU A 38 -2.91 -6.41 -10.76
N LEU A 39 -2.28 -7.03 -9.76
CA LEU A 39 -1.89 -8.45 -9.84
C LEU A 39 -3.12 -9.37 -9.86
N GLU A 40 -4.15 -9.07 -9.07
CA GLU A 40 -5.44 -9.80 -9.08
C GLU A 40 -6.12 -9.67 -10.44
N ARG A 41 -6.21 -8.44 -10.96
CA ARG A 41 -6.84 -8.13 -12.26
C ARG A 41 -6.17 -8.88 -13.41
N ARG A 42 -4.86 -9.11 -13.34
CA ARG A 42 -4.09 -9.88 -14.34
C ARG A 42 -4.07 -11.39 -14.09
N GLY A 43 -4.65 -11.87 -12.98
CA GLY A 43 -4.66 -13.28 -12.62
C GLY A 43 -3.31 -13.82 -12.12
N PHE A 44 -2.38 -12.94 -11.73
CA PHE A 44 -1.10 -13.36 -11.14
C PHE A 44 -1.25 -13.82 -9.69
N VAL A 45 -2.29 -13.33 -9.01
CA VAL A 45 -2.68 -13.76 -7.68
C VAL A 45 -4.20 -13.97 -7.62
N PRO A 46 -4.71 -14.85 -6.74
CA PRO A 46 -6.15 -15.04 -6.58
C PRO A 46 -6.84 -13.76 -6.11
N VAL A 47 -8.07 -13.52 -6.55
CA VAL A 47 -8.89 -12.39 -6.11
C VAL A 47 -9.33 -12.60 -4.66
N THR A 48 -8.96 -11.69 -3.75
CA THR A 48 -9.39 -11.75 -2.36
C THR A 48 -10.80 -11.18 -2.21
N ASN A 49 -11.81 -12.05 -2.13
CA ASN A 49 -13.15 -11.66 -1.68
C ASN A 49 -13.22 -11.70 -0.15
N LYS A 50 -12.80 -10.61 0.51
CA LYS A 50 -13.37 -10.04 1.76
C LYS A 50 -12.36 -9.17 2.53
N THR A 51 -12.87 -8.00 2.91
CA THR A 51 -12.66 -7.23 4.14
C THR A 51 -11.66 -7.85 5.12
N ASN A 52 -10.41 -7.38 5.09
CA ASN A 52 -9.48 -7.48 6.21
C ASN A 52 -8.53 -6.27 6.14
N THR A 53 -9.08 -5.13 6.54
CA THR A 53 -8.33 -3.88 6.78
C THR A 53 -7.42 -4.00 8.03
N GLU A 54 -7.56 -5.09 8.79
CA GLU A 54 -6.98 -5.23 10.14
C GLU A 54 -5.49 -5.60 10.15
N GLU A 55 -4.95 -6.29 9.13
CA GLU A 55 -3.51 -6.61 9.10
C GLU A 55 -2.63 -5.44 8.65
N MET A 56 -3.20 -4.36 8.12
CA MET A 56 -2.43 -3.19 7.67
C MET A 56 -2.17 -2.17 8.79
N GLY A 57 -2.90 -2.23 9.90
CA GLY A 57 -2.78 -1.29 11.03
C GLY A 57 -1.60 -1.55 11.95
N GLU A 58 -1.23 -2.82 12.17
CA GLU A 58 -0.16 -3.18 13.13
C GLU A 58 1.27 -2.89 12.62
N LEU A 59 1.45 -2.61 11.32
CA LEU A 59 2.78 -2.41 10.74
C LEU A 59 3.32 -0.97 10.81
N TYR A 60 2.52 -0.01 11.34
CA TYR A 60 2.85 1.42 11.29
C TYR A 60 2.89 2.13 12.65
N GLU A 61 2.50 1.49 13.75
CA GLU A 61 2.70 2.05 15.09
C GLU A 61 3.84 1.35 15.83
N ARG A 62 5.04 1.92 15.73
CA ARG A 62 6.01 2.05 16.84
C ARG A 62 7.23 2.85 16.38
N PRO A 63 7.33 4.15 16.73
CA PRO A 63 8.63 4.78 16.78
C PRO A 63 9.40 4.09 17.92
N THR A 64 10.41 3.31 17.58
CA THR A 64 11.42 2.88 18.57
C THR A 64 12.30 4.09 18.82
N ILE A 65 11.85 4.95 19.74
CA ILE A 65 12.69 6.00 20.32
C ILE A 65 13.52 5.31 21.40
N SER A 66 14.85 5.29 21.21
CA SER A 66 15.83 4.91 22.22
C SER A 66 16.58 6.14 22.72
#